data_AF-A0A9D6Y494-F1
#
_entry.id   AF-A0A9D6Y494-F1
#
_cell.length_a   1.000
_cell.length_b   1.000
_cell.length_c   1.000
_cell.angle_alpha   90.00
_cell.angle_beta   90.00
_cell.angle_gamma   90.00
#
_symmetry.space_group_name_H-M   'P 1'
#
loop_
_entity.id
_entity.type
_entity.pdbx_description
1 polymer ?
#
loop_
_entity_poly.entity_id
_entity_poly.type
_entity_poly.pdbx_seq_one_letter_code
_entity_poly.pdbx_strand_id
1 'polypeptide(L)'
;MMLPNFIKTYLWDTPIEHVHPQRHVRFIAERLMEHGDRKASRWLLRTYTRPTLQRVVRESRRLSRRSRHYWALVLNDRTHRTLCTKSQSHRRRRHAWPR
;
A
#
# COMPACT_ATOMS: atom_id res chain seq x y z
N MET A 1 -5.60 -2.49 21.48
CA MET A 1 -4.26 -2.05 21.02
C MET A 1 -4.34 -0.60 20.59
N MET A 2 -3.41 0.25 21.03
CA MET A 2 -3.36 1.67 20.68
C MET A 2 -2.43 1.91 19.47
N LEU A 3 -2.73 2.93 18.67
CA LEU A 3 -1.92 3.29 17.50
C LEU A 3 -0.77 4.24 17.90
N PRO A 4 0.50 3.91 17.60
CA PRO A 4 1.62 4.77 17.96
C PRO A 4 1.57 6.13 17.25
N ASN A 5 2.07 7.18 17.90
CA ASN A 5 2.05 8.55 17.35
C ASN A 5 2.77 8.67 16.00
N PHE A 6 3.89 7.98 15.80
CA PHE A 6 4.60 8.00 14.52
C PHE A 6 3.87 7.28 13.37
N ILE A 7 2.81 6.51 13.67
CA ILE A 7 1.95 5.90 12.65
C ILE A 7 0.83 6.88 12.27
N LYS A 8 0.36 7.70 13.22
CA LYS A 8 -0.71 8.68 13.01
C LYS A 8 -0.38 9.68 11.90
N THR A 9 0.90 10.01 11.71
CA THR A 9 1.37 10.91 10.63
C THR A 9 1.05 10.40 9.22
N TYR A 10 0.87 9.09 9.03
CA TYR A 10 0.53 8.50 7.73
C TYR A 10 -1.00 8.44 7.48
N LEU A 11 -1.81 8.80 8.47
CA LEU A 11 -3.27 8.76 8.44
C LEU A 11 -3.89 10.17 8.39
N TRP A 12 -3.20 11.10 7.73
CA TRP A 12 -3.52 12.53 7.69
C TRP A 12 -4.89 12.88 7.09
N ASP A 13 -5.50 11.95 6.34
CA ASP A 13 -6.79 12.12 5.66
C ASP A 13 -7.97 11.48 6.41
N THR A 14 -7.76 10.96 7.63
CA THR A 14 -8.82 10.30 8.39
C THR A 14 -8.73 10.68 9.87
N PRO A 15 -9.85 11.03 10.53
CA PRO A 15 -9.87 11.26 11.97
C PRO A 15 -9.37 10.01 12.72
N ILE A 16 -8.28 10.17 13.46
CA ILE A 16 -7.53 9.07 14.09
C ILE A 16 -8.39 8.38 15.17
N GLU A 17 -9.32 9.11 15.77
CA GLU A 17 -10.26 8.66 16.79
C GLU A 17 -11.12 7.50 16.28
N HIS A 18 -11.39 7.45 14.98
CA HIS A 18 -12.17 6.39 14.36
C HIS A 18 -11.32 5.22 13.83
N VAL A 19 -9.98 5.29 13.92
CA VAL A 19 -9.09 4.28 13.34
C VAL A 19 -8.68 3.23 14.37
N HIS A 20 -9.38 2.09 14.38
CA HIS A 20 -9.00 0.95 15.21
C HIS A 20 -7.98 0.00 14.53
N PRO A 21 -6.78 -0.24 15.12
CA PRO A 21 -5.70 -1.02 14.49
C PRO A 21 -6.06 -2.43 14.05
N GLN A 22 -6.97 -3.09 14.76
CA GLN A 22 -7.39 -4.46 14.46
C GLN A 22 -8.61 -4.54 13.53
N ARG A 23 -9.42 -3.47 13.45
CA ARG A 23 -10.61 -3.45 12.58
C ARG A 23 -10.27 -2.89 11.20
N HIS A 24 -9.33 -1.93 11.14
CA HIS A 24 -8.94 -1.23 9.94
C HIS A 24 -7.56 -1.67 9.40
N VAL A 25 -7.26 -2.97 9.53
CA VAL A 25 -5.97 -3.55 9.12
C VAL A 25 -5.63 -3.21 7.68
N ARG A 26 -6.58 -3.40 6.75
CA ARG A 26 -6.37 -3.12 5.33
C ARG A 26 -5.99 -1.67 5.11
N PHE A 27 -6.75 -0.74 5.67
CA PHE A 27 -6.51 0.70 5.50
C PHE A 27 -5.13 1.11 6.04
N ILE A 28 -4.79 0.68 7.25
CA ILE A 28 -3.50 1.00 7.88
C ILE A 28 -2.36 0.36 7.08
N ALA A 29 -2.49 -0.91 6.69
CA ALA A 29 -1.47 -1.60 5.91
C ALA A 29 -1.26 -0.93 4.55
N GLU A 30 -2.33 -0.58 3.83
CA GLU A 30 -2.22 0.15 2.55
C GLU A 30 -1.46 1.48 2.72
N ARG A 31 -1.77 2.24 3.78
CA ARG A 31 -1.12 3.53 4.06
C ARG A 31 0.37 3.39 4.37
N LEU A 32 0.73 2.46 5.24
CA LEU A 32 2.13 2.25 5.63
C LEU A 32 2.93 1.56 4.52
N MET A 33 2.29 0.72 3.71
CA MET A 33 2.95 0.10 2.56
C MET A 33 3.25 1.12 1.45
N GLU A 34 2.41 2.14 1.27
CA GLU A 34 2.58 3.14 0.21
C GLU A 34 3.47 4.31 0.63
N HIS A 35 3.34 4.79 1.87
CA HIS A 35 4.00 6.02 2.33
C HIS A 35 4.88 5.84 3.57
N GLY A 36 4.85 4.67 4.20
CA GLY A 36 5.57 4.40 5.44
C GLY A 36 7.09 4.42 5.26
N ASP A 37 7.78 4.91 6.29
CA ASP A 37 9.23 4.81 6.38
C ASP A 37 9.68 3.44 6.91
N ARG A 38 10.99 3.31 7.17
CA ARG A 38 11.57 2.10 7.76
C ARG A 38 10.98 1.75 9.14
N LYS A 39 10.66 2.75 9.97
CA LYS A 39 10.12 2.56 11.32
C LYS A 39 8.68 2.07 11.25
N ALA A 40 7.85 2.68 10.40
CA ALA A 40 6.49 2.27 10.08
C ALA A 40 6.46 0.85 9.51
N SER A 41 7.35 0.55 8.57
CA SER A 41 7.48 -0.78 7.96
C SER A 41 7.78 -1.86 9.00
N ARG A 42 8.70 -1.58 9.93
CA ARG A 42 9.02 -2.51 11.03
C ARG A 42 7.84 -2.71 11.97
N TRP A 43 7.10 -1.65 12.28
CA TRP A 43 5.90 -1.75 13.09
C TRP A 43 4.83 -2.59 12.40
N LEU A 44 4.60 -2.37 11.10
CA LEU A 44 3.65 -3.10 10.28
C LEU A 44 3.92 -4.62 10.32
N LEU A 45 5.17 -5.01 10.08
CA LEU A 45 5.61 -6.42 10.05
C LEU A 45 5.54 -7.10 11.43
N ARG A 46 5.67 -6.33 12.52
CA ARG A 46 5.51 -6.85 13.90
C ARG A 46 4.06 -6.93 14.33
N THR A 47 3.19 -6.10 13.76
CA THR A 47 1.79 -5.94 14.21
C THR A 47 0.85 -6.88 13.49
N TYR A 48 1.07 -7.11 12.20
CA TYR A 48 0.19 -7.95 11.38
C TYR A 48 0.91 -9.18 10.87
N THR A 49 0.15 -10.27 10.77
CA THR A 49 0.69 -11.54 10.27
C THR A 49 1.02 -11.44 8.78
N ARG A 50 2.05 -12.17 8.35
CA ARG A 50 2.44 -12.26 6.93
C ARG A 50 1.27 -12.58 5.99
N PRO A 51 0.43 -13.59 6.26
CA PRO A 51 -0.72 -13.90 5.39
C PRO A 51 -1.71 -12.73 5.24
N THR A 52 -1.91 -11.97 6.31
CA THR A 52 -2.77 -10.78 6.28
C THR A 52 -2.20 -9.70 5.37
N LEU A 53 -0.90 -9.43 5.48
CA LEU A 53 -0.21 -8.46 4.65
C LEU A 53 -0.15 -8.89 3.18
N GLN A 54 0.10 -10.18 2.91
CA GLN A 54 0.05 -10.73 1.55
C GLN A 54 -1.34 -10.55 0.92
N ARG A 55 -2.41 -10.79 1.69
CA ARG A 55 -3.77 -10.52 1.23
C ARG A 55 -3.97 -9.05 0.85
N VAL A 56 -3.49 -8.11 1.67
CA VAL A 56 -3.55 -6.67 1.34
C VAL A 56 -2.79 -6.36 0.05
N VAL A 57 -1.58 -6.90 -0.12
CA VAL A 57 -0.77 -6.71 -1.35
C VAL A 57 -1.53 -7.20 -2.59
N ARG A 58 -2.20 -8.35 -2.51
CA ARG A 58 -2.95 -8.94 -3.64
C ARG A 58 -4.25 -8.19 -3.95
N GLU A 59 -5.00 -7.77 -2.94
CA GLU A 59 -6.35 -7.22 -3.11
C GLU A 59 -6.39 -5.68 -3.16
N SER A 60 -5.30 -5.00 -2.80
CA SER A 60 -5.29 -3.55 -2.75
C SER A 60 -5.23 -2.93 -4.15
N ARG A 61 -6.25 -2.10 -4.43
CA ARG A 61 -6.28 -1.19 -5.59
C ARG A 61 -5.58 0.14 -5.33
N ARG A 62 -5.26 0.44 -4.07
CA ARG A 62 -4.64 1.71 -3.66
C ARG A 62 -3.12 1.67 -3.72
N LEU A 63 -2.52 0.48 -3.60
CA LEU A 63 -1.08 0.32 -3.74
C LEU A 63 -0.63 0.57 -5.18
N SER A 64 0.40 1.40 -5.34
CA SER A 64 1.08 1.55 -6.62
C SER A 64 1.74 0.23 -7.02
N ARG A 65 2.02 0.07 -8.32
CA ARG A 65 2.71 -1.13 -8.83
C ARG A 65 4.08 -1.31 -8.17
N ARG A 66 4.78 -0.21 -7.90
CA ARG A 66 6.09 -0.22 -7.25
C ARG A 66 5.97 -0.76 -5.82
N SER A 67 5.07 -0.19 -5.01
CA SER A 67 4.85 -0.64 -3.63
C SER A 67 4.42 -2.09 -3.58
N ARG A 68 3.46 -2.49 -4.42
CA ARG A 68 2.98 -3.88 -4.48
C ARG A 68 4.10 -4.87 -4.75
N HIS A 69 4.96 -4.58 -5.73
CA HIS A 69 6.09 -5.45 -6.08
C HIS A 69 7.11 -5.52 -4.94
N TYR A 70 7.48 -4.37 -4.36
CA TYR A 70 8.38 -4.32 -3.21
C TYR A 70 7.86 -5.19 -2.05
N TRP A 71 6.59 -5.03 -1.67
CA TRP A 71 6.02 -5.78 -0.55
C TRP A 71 5.81 -7.26 -0.85
N ALA A 72 5.52 -7.64 -2.10
CA ALA A 72 5.51 -9.04 -2.50
C ALA A 72 6.87 -9.71 -2.28
N LEU A 73 7.97 -9.03 -2.59
CA LEU A 73 9.34 -9.52 -2.35
C LEU A 73 9.64 -9.62 -0.84
N VAL A 74 9.37 -8.55 -0.08
CA VAL A 74 9.59 -8.52 1.39
C VAL A 74 8.82 -9.62 2.12
N LEU A 75 7.61 -9.92 1.66
CA LEU A 75 6.72 -10.93 2.26
C LEU A 75 6.93 -12.33 1.66
N ASN A 76 7.85 -12.50 0.70
CA ASN A 76 8.06 -13.75 -0.05
C ASN A 76 6.75 -14.31 -0.63
N ASP A 77 5.90 -13.44 -1.18
CA ASP A 77 4.64 -13.83 -1.80
C ASP A 77 4.87 -14.33 -3.24
N ARG A 78 5.20 -15.61 -3.37
CA ARG A 78 5.40 -16.29 -4.66
C ARG A 78 4.15 -16.35 -5.53
N THR A 79 2.97 -16.13 -4.94
CA THR A 79 1.68 -16.15 -5.65
C THR A 79 1.35 -14.80 -6.28
N HIS A 80 2.11 -13.75 -5.97
CA HIS A 80 1.96 -12.44 -6.57
C HIS A 80 2.36 -12.50 -8.05
N ARG A 81 1.38 -12.82 -8.90
CA ARG A 81 1.48 -12.55 -10.34
C ARG A 81 1.42 -11.05 -10.51
N THR A 82 2.50 -10.45 -11.00
CA THR A 82 2.44 -9.10 -11.55
C THR A 82 1.39 -9.11 -12.65
N LEU A 83 0.17 -8.65 -12.34
CA LEU A 83 -0.79 -8.31 -13.38
C LEU A 83 -0.10 -7.26 -14.23
N CYS A 84 0.41 -7.70 -15.38
CA CYS A 84 0.91 -6.83 -16.41
C CYS A 84 -0.31 -6.08 -16.94
N THR A 85 -0.72 -5.02 -16.25
CA THR A 85 -1.67 -4.08 -16.83
C THR A 85 -0.91 -3.43 -17.96
N LYS A 86 -1.35 -3.77 -19.17
CA LYS A 86 -0.84 -3.36 -20.48
C LYS A 86 -0.09 -2.04 -20.37
N SER A 87 1.13 -2.04 -20.89
CA SER A 87 2.02 -0.89 -21.05
C SER A 87 1.19 0.38 -21.11
N GLN A 88 1.53 1.38 -20.28
CA GLN A 88 1.04 2.72 -20.52
C GLN A 88 1.33 2.99 -21.98
N SER A 89 0.28 2.94 -22.80
CA SER A 89 0.40 3.29 -24.18
C SER A 89 0.80 4.74 -24.07
N HIS A 90 2.08 5.01 -24.31
CA HIS A 90 2.46 6.23 -24.98
C HIS A 90 1.75 6.18 -26.34
N ARG A 91 0.41 6.26 -26.35
CA ARG A 91 -0.34 6.89 -27.42
C ARG A 91 0.22 8.30 -27.39
N ARG A 92 1.27 8.52 -28.17
CA ARG A 92 1.67 9.85 -28.61
C ARG A 92 0.36 10.51 -29.01
N ARG A 93 -0.09 11.49 -28.23
CA ARG A 93 -1.14 12.40 -28.68
C ARG A 93 -0.49 13.19 -29.81
N ARG A 94 -0.49 12.62 -31.01
CA ARG A 94 -0.12 13.33 -32.23
C ARG A 94 -1.26 14.33 -32.43
N HIS A 95 -0.95 15.61 -32.25
CA HIS A 95 -1.73 16.77 -32.65
C HIS A 95 -3.10 16.93 -31.96
N ALA A 96 -3.19 17.87 -31.02
CA ALA A 96 -4.48 18.45 -30.62
C ALA A 96 -4.30 19.85 -30.01
N TRP A 97 -3.69 20.77 -30.77
CA TRP A 97 -3.93 22.20 -30.62
C TRP A 97 -3.81 22.85 -32.01
N PRO A 98 -4.93 23.12 -32.71
CA PRO A 98 -4.91 24.12 -33.77
C PRO A 98 -4.81 25.51 -33.10
N ARG A 99 -4.01 26.39 -33.71
CA ARG A 99 -3.92 27.80 -33.34
C ARG A 99 -5.18 28.55 -33.76
#